data_AF-A0A3D4SZE7-F1
#
_entry.id   AF-A0A3D4SZE7-F1
#
_cell.length_a   1.000
_cell.length_b   1.000
_cell.length_c   1.000
_cell.angle_alpha   90.00
_cell.angle_beta   90.00
_cell.angle_gamma   90.00
#
_symmetry.space_group_name_H-M   'P 1'
#
loop_
_entity.id
_entity.type
_entity.pdbx_description
1 polymer ?
#
loop_
_entity_poly.entity_id
_entity_poly.type
_entity_poly.pdbx_seq_one_letter_code
_entity_poly.pdbx_strand_id
1 'polypeptide(L)'
;VNRLREELNRTVVMVLHDLNLAIQYSDNLIVMHSGELVATGTPAEVITEDLLKQVFDLDAVVVDNPVDGGPLIVPRTKHGTTSPEGAE
;
A
#
# COMPACT_ATOMS: atom_id res chain seq x y z
N VAL A 1 13.29 -6.68 9.06
CA VAL A 1 14.01 -5.40 8.84
C VAL A 1 14.05 -4.55 10.10
N ASN A 2 12.94 -4.47 10.86
CA ASN A 2 12.87 -3.70 12.12
C ASN A 2 14.00 -4.06 13.10
N ARG A 3 14.30 -5.35 13.26
CA ARG A 3 15.45 -5.82 14.05
C ARG A 3 16.79 -5.19 13.63
N LEU A 4 17.06 -5.07 12.33
CA LEU A 4 18.30 -4.46 11.82
C LEU A 4 18.35 -2.95 12.09
N ARG A 5 17.20 -2.27 11.99
CA ARG A 5 17.10 -0.83 12.30
C ARG A 5 17.32 -0.59 13.79
N GLU A 6 16.61 -1.33 14.64
CA GLU A 6 16.56 -1.13 16.09
C GLU A 6 17.84 -1.60 16.80
N GLU A 7 18.34 -2.80 16.47
CA GLU A 7 19.50 -3.36 17.18
C GLU A 7 20.83 -2.74 16.71
N LEU A 8 20.91 -2.31 15.44
CA LEU A 8 22.16 -1.81 14.86
C LEU A 8 22.15 -0.29 14.60
N ASN A 9 21.04 0.39 14.93
CA ASN A 9 20.86 1.83 14.79
C ASN A 9 21.18 2.35 13.37
N ARG A 10 20.71 1.60 12.35
CA ARG A 10 20.99 1.89 10.93
C ARG A 10 19.76 2.42 10.22
N THR A 11 19.97 3.38 9.32
CA THR A 11 18.99 3.75 8.30
C THR A 11 18.91 2.65 7.26
N VAL A 12 17.70 2.13 7.03
CA VAL A 12 17.44 1.13 5.98
C VAL A 12 16.60 1.79 4.90
N VAL A 13 17.07 1.70 3.65
CA VAL A 13 16.29 2.07 2.47
C VAL A 13 15.92 0.78 1.75
N MET A 14 14.64 0.62 1.45
CA MET A 14 14.11 -0.56 0.77
C MET A 14 13.34 -0.15 -0.48
N VAL A 15 13.43 -0.97 -1.51
CA VAL A 15 12.58 -0.88 -2.70
C VAL A 15 11.76 -2.15 -2.75
N LEU A 16 10.45 -2.00 -2.68
CA LEU A 16 9.50 -3.12 -2.63
C LEU A 16 8.50 -2.99 -3.77
N HIS A 17 8.07 -4.14 -4.30
CA HIS A 17 7.01 -4.22 -5.30
C HIS A 17 5.63 -4.35 -4.68
N ASP A 18 5.54 -4.77 -3.42
CA ASP A 18 4.29 -4.93 -2.69
C ASP A 18 4.03 -3.70 -1.80
N LEU A 19 2.88 -3.06 -1.99
CA LEU A 19 2.53 -1.83 -1.29
C LEU A 19 2.16 -2.07 0.18
N ASN A 20 1.47 -3.16 0.50
CA ASN A 20 1.12 -3.47 1.89
C ASN A 20 2.36 -3.82 2.70
N LEU A 21 3.32 -4.50 2.07
CA LEU A 21 4.63 -4.73 2.69
C LEU A 21 5.40 -3.42 2.88
N ALA A 22 5.37 -2.52 1.91
CA ALA A 22 5.99 -1.19 2.05
C ALA A 22 5.39 -0.41 3.22
N ILE A 23 4.06 -0.41 3.36
CA ILE A 23 3.36 0.21 4.49
C ILE A 23 3.79 -0.40 5.82
N GLN A 24 3.74 -1.72 5.94
CA GLN A 24 3.94 -2.41 7.21
C GLN A 24 5.37 -2.25 7.77
N TYR A 25 6.37 -2.13 6.90
CA TYR A 25 7.79 -2.14 7.30
C TYR A 25 8.49 -0.79 7.18
N SER A 26 7.79 0.27 6.79
CA SER A 26 8.39 1.59 6.58
C SER A 26 7.81 2.62 7.51
N ASP A 27 8.67 3.40 8.15
CA ASP A 27 8.26 4.60 8.88
C ASP A 27 7.93 5.77 7.93
N ASN A 28 8.57 5.77 6.75
CA ASN A 28 8.44 6.80 5.74
C ASN A 28 8.43 6.15 4.35
N LEU A 29 7.49 6.57 3.52
CA LEU A 29 7.38 6.17 2.12
C LEU A 29 7.93 7.25 1.19
N ILE A 30 8.46 6.79 0.07
CA ILE A 30 8.90 7.61 -1.06
C ILE A 30 8.22 7.00 -2.29
N VAL A 31 7.25 7.72 -2.85
CA VAL A 31 6.53 7.28 -4.04
C VAL A 31 7.07 8.04 -5.24
N MET A 32 7.53 7.29 -6.24
CA MET A 32 8.04 7.84 -7.49
C MET A 32 7.19 7.38 -8.67
N HIS A 33 7.02 8.27 -9.64
CA HIS A 33 6.35 7.97 -10.90
C HIS A 33 7.09 8.68 -12.03
N SER A 34 7.37 7.96 -13.12
CA SER A 34 8.08 8.51 -14.30
C SER A 34 9.39 9.25 -13.97
N GLY A 35 10.13 8.79 -12.95
CA GLY A 35 11.40 9.37 -12.53
C GLY A 35 11.28 10.57 -11.57
N GLU A 36 10.08 11.00 -11.24
CA GLU A 36 9.82 12.13 -10.34
C GLU A 36 9.27 11.67 -8.99
N LEU A 37 9.54 12.47 -7.94
CA LEU A 37 8.98 12.26 -6.61
C LEU A 37 7.53 12.76 -6.59
N VAL A 38 6.58 11.86 -6.35
CA VAL A 38 5.15 12.20 -6.28
C VAL A 38 4.72 12.52 -4.85
N ALA A 39 5.15 11.71 -3.88
CA ALA A 39 4.78 11.87 -2.48
C ALA A 39 5.85 11.31 -1.55
N THR A 40 5.96 11.90 -0.36
CA THR A 40 6.76 11.36 0.74
C THR A 40 6.16 11.74 2.08
N GLY A 41 6.30 10.86 3.07
CA GLY A 41 5.71 11.01 4.39
C GLY A 41 5.46 9.65 5.03
N THR A 42 4.72 9.64 6.14
CA THR A 42 4.28 8.39 6.77
C THR A 42 3.35 7.60 5.86
N PRO A 43 3.20 6.28 6.05
CA PRO A 43 2.25 5.49 5.27
C PRO A 43 0.82 6.05 5.27
N ALA A 44 0.35 6.58 6.40
CA ALA A 44 -1.00 7.15 6.53
C ALA A 44 -1.18 8.47 5.76
N GLU A 45 -0.12 9.26 5.61
CA GLU A 45 -0.16 10.51 4.83
C GLU A 45 -0.06 10.26 3.32
N VAL A 46 0.68 9.22 2.93
CA VAL A 46 1.01 8.94 1.52
C VAL A 46 -0.02 8.04 0.84
N ILE A 47 -0.55 7.03 1.54
CA ILE A 47 -1.40 6.01 0.91
C ILE A 47 -2.86 6.47 0.90
N THR A 48 -3.33 6.86 -0.28
CA THR A 48 -4.72 7.27 -0.54
C THR A 48 -5.25 6.59 -1.79
N GLU A 49 -6.57 6.40 -1.90
CA GLU A 49 -7.21 5.82 -3.11
C GLU A 49 -6.82 6.60 -4.38
N ASP A 50 -6.76 7.92 -4.29
CA ASP A 50 -6.36 8.79 -5.41
C ASP A 50 -4.90 8.56 -5.83
N LEU A 51 -3.97 8.46 -4.88
CA LEU A 51 -2.56 8.17 -5.20
C LEU A 51 -2.42 6.78 -5.82
N LEU A 52 -3.12 5.78 -5.28
CA LEU A 52 -3.11 4.43 -5.83
C LEU A 52 -3.61 4.41 -7.27
N LYS A 53 -4.68 5.16 -7.56
CA LYS A 53 -5.25 5.24 -8.90
C LYS A 53 -4.36 5.99 -9.88
N GLN A 54 -3.77 7.11 -9.46
CA GLN A 54 -2.98 7.97 -10.35
C GLN A 54 -1.57 7.42 -10.62
N VAL A 55 -0.92 6.82 -9.61
CA VAL A 55 0.49 6.39 -9.71
C VAL A 55 0.61 4.92 -10.11
N PHE A 56 -0.27 4.07 -9.60
CA PHE A 56 -0.18 2.62 -9.77
C PHE A 56 -1.28 2.04 -10.67
N ASP A 57 -2.18 2.89 -11.20
CA ASP A 57 -3.41 2.50 -11.91
C ASP A 57 -4.23 1.43 -11.17
N LEU A 58 -4.18 1.47 -9.83
CA LEU A 58 -4.80 0.48 -8.97
C LEU A 58 -6.14 0.99 -8.47
N ASP A 59 -7.21 0.27 -8.81
CA ASP A 59 -8.54 0.47 -8.21
C ASP A 59 -8.62 -0.32 -6.90
N ALA A 60 -8.59 0.38 -5.78
CA ALA A 60 -8.53 -0.20 -4.44
C ALA A 60 -9.25 0.69 -3.42
N VAL A 61 -9.56 0.12 -2.27
CA VAL A 61 -9.89 0.87 -1.05
C VAL A 61 -8.70 0.89 -0.11
N VAL A 62 -8.61 1.95 0.68
CA VAL A 62 -7.73 2.01 1.85
C VAL A 62 -8.60 1.91 3.08
N VAL A 63 -8.35 0.89 3.90
CA VAL A 63 -9.07 0.64 5.16
C VAL A 63 -8.09 0.60 6.32
N ASP A 64 -8.59 0.78 7.54
CA ASP A 64 -7.76 0.59 8.73
C ASP A 64 -7.39 -0.89 8.89
N ASN A 65 -6.10 -1.17 9.05
CA ASN A 65 -5.60 -2.50 9.34
C ASN A 65 -6.07 -2.91 10.75
N PRO A 66 -6.83 -4.02 10.90
CA PRO A 66 -7.36 -4.43 12.20
C PRO A 66 -6.29 -4.88 13.21
N VAL A 67 -5.04 -5.07 12.77
CA VAL A 67 -3.94 -5.55 13.63
C VAL A 67 -3.16 -4.39 14.25
N ASP A 68 -2.80 -3.38 13.45
CA ASP A 68 -1.89 -2.31 13.85
C ASP A 68 -2.43 -0.89 13.63
N GLY A 69 -3.64 -0.76 13.04
CA GLY A 69 -4.27 0.53 12.75
C GLY A 69 -3.63 1.31 11.61
N GLY A 70 -2.61 0.77 10.93
CA GLY A 70 -2.04 1.37 9.73
C GLY A 70 -2.94 1.22 8.50
N PRO A 71 -2.64 1.88 7.38
CA PRO A 71 -3.42 1.71 6.16
C PRO A 71 -3.27 0.30 5.58
N LEU A 72 -4.37 -0.30 5.15
CA LEU A 72 -4.41 -1.58 4.44
C LEU A 72 -5.04 -1.36 3.06
N ILE A 73 -4.31 -1.69 2.01
CA ILE A 73 -4.79 -1.59 0.63
C ILE A 73 -5.50 -2.89 0.26
N VAL A 74 -6.76 -2.76 -0.16
CA VAL A 74 -7.57 -3.89 -0.63
C VAL A 74 -8.03 -3.61 -2.07
N PRO A 75 -7.53 -4.35 -3.07
CA PRO A 75 -7.96 -4.17 -4.46
C PRO A 75 -9.47 -4.39 -4.63
N ARG A 76 -10.12 -3.53 -5.42
CA ARG A 76 -11.50 -3.73 -5.84
C ARG A 76 -11.52 -4.73 -7.00
N THR A 77 -11.42 -6.02 -6.70
CA THR A 77 -11.38 -7.05 -7.75
C THR A 77 -12.73 -7.16 -8.48
N LYS A 78 -12.71 -7.19 -9.82
CA LYS A 78 -13.84 -7.60 -10.68
C LYS A 78 -13.94 -9.12 -10.90
N HIS A 79 -13.23 -9.93 -10.13
CA HIS A 79 -13.25 -11.39 -10.30
C HIS A 79 -14.41 -12.03 -9.51
N GLY A 80 -15.56 -12.16 -10.19
CA GLY A 80 -16.46 -13.31 -10.04
C GLY A 80 -17.47 -13.32 -8.89
N THR A 81 -18.53 -12.53 -9.00
CA THR A 81 -19.87 -13.01 -8.63
C THR A 81 -20.73 -13.04 -9.89
N THR A 82 -20.72 -14.17 -10.60
CA THR A 82 -21.90 -14.55 -11.38
C THR A 82 -23.03 -14.71 -10.36
N SER A 83 -24.04 -13.83 -10.43
CA SER A 83 -25.34 -14.12 -9.83
C SER A 83 -25.82 -15.48 -10.31
N PRO A 84 -26.43 -16.34 -9.47
CA PRO A 84 -27.16 -17.48 -9.96
C PRO A 84 -28.46 -16.96 -10.59
N GLU A 85 -28.41 -16.62 -11.87
CA GLU A 85 -29.60 -16.26 -12.65
C GLU A 85 -29.73 -17.25 -13.81
N GLY A 86 -30.65 -18.20 -13.66
CA GLY A 86 -30.94 -19.22 -14.66
C GLY A 86 -31.30 -20.60 -14.10
N ALA A 87 -32.29 -20.66 -13.20
CA ALA A 87 -33.05 -21.87 -12.96
C ALA A 87 -34.52 -21.58 -13.31
N GLU A 88 -34.84 -21.75 -14.59
CA GLU A 88 -36.19 -22.03 -15.09
C GLU A 88 -36.10 -23.24 -16.03
#